data_AF-A0A7C3APY9-F1
#
_entry.id   AF-A0A7C3APY9-F1
#
_cell.length_a   1.000
_cell.length_b   1.000
_cell.length_c   1.000
_cell.angle_alpha   90.00
_cell.angle_beta   90.00
_cell.angle_gamma   90.00
#
_symmetry.space_group_name_H-M   'P 1'
#
loop_
_entity.id
_entity.type
_entity.pdbx_description
1 polymer ?
#
loop_
_entity_poly.entity_id
_entity_poly.type
_entity_poly.pdbx_seq_one_letter_code
_entity_poly.pdbx_strand_id
1 'polypeptide(L)'
;MLSVSAMRENLALHADRRDSGTGGFAVYAETAIPVTRDNNRLFQSPDFSVVPLRVRDGDDAGCLNLNRAQAPRIIGVDPAAMAALRAFCPPAEADAFWGLLDANLPAGRVPGLAGDIDTALWGLGMKTDPTTGGELAYAGESGQEFVLRLVGRLP
;
A
#
# COMPACT_ATOMS: atom_id res chain seq x y z
N MET A 1 -19.88 -10.41 -9.09
CA MET A 1 -20.20 -9.01 -9.42
C MET A 1 -18.95 -8.43 -10.05
N LEU A 2 -18.94 -8.15 -11.37
CA LEU A 2 -17.80 -7.51 -12.03
C LEU A 2 -18.06 -6.00 -12.09
N SER A 3 -17.10 -5.21 -11.62
CA SER A 3 -17.04 -3.76 -11.77
C SER A 3 -15.89 -3.42 -12.72
N VAL A 4 -16.08 -2.44 -13.61
CA VAL A 4 -15.02 -1.88 -14.46
C VAL A 4 -14.96 -0.38 -14.20
N SER A 5 -13.89 0.09 -13.55
CA SER A 5 -13.61 1.51 -13.41
C SER A 5 -12.68 1.98 -14.52
N ALA A 6 -13.06 3.09 -15.17
CA ALA A 6 -12.32 3.72 -16.27
C ALA A 6 -11.54 4.95 -15.77
N MET A 7 -10.24 4.74 -15.55
CA MET A 7 -9.21 5.80 -15.56
C MET A 7 -7.92 5.10 -16.01
N ARG A 8 -7.82 4.81 -17.31
CA ARG A 8 -6.67 4.10 -17.87
C ARG A 8 -5.68 5.11 -18.44
N GLU A 9 -4.75 5.56 -17.60
CA GLU A 9 -3.38 5.64 -18.11
C GLU A 9 -3.02 4.24 -18.61
N ASN A 10 -2.36 4.12 -19.75
CA ASN A 10 -2.05 2.81 -20.32
C ASN A 10 -0.91 2.18 -19.51
N LEU A 11 -1.20 1.73 -18.29
CA LEU A 11 -0.28 1.13 -17.32
C LEU A 11 0.44 -0.11 -17.87
N ALA A 12 -0.02 -0.67 -19.00
CA ALA A 12 0.65 -1.74 -19.72
C ALA A 12 1.88 -1.26 -20.51
N LEU A 13 1.91 0.02 -20.93
CA LEU A 13 3.14 0.64 -21.44
C LEU A 13 4.05 0.82 -20.23
N HIS A 14 5.09 -0.01 -20.14
CA HIS A 14 6.09 -0.04 -19.06
C HIS A 14 5.70 -0.79 -17.77
N ALA A 15 4.72 -1.70 -17.82
CA ALA A 15 4.38 -2.57 -16.68
C ALA A 15 5.54 -3.49 -16.23
N ASP A 16 6.54 -3.68 -17.09
CA ASP A 16 7.78 -4.40 -16.79
C ASP A 16 8.77 -3.58 -15.97
N ARG A 17 8.64 -2.25 -15.98
CA ARG A 17 9.54 -1.34 -15.28
C ARG A 17 9.18 -1.24 -13.80
N ARG A 18 10.19 -1.41 -12.96
CA ARG A 18 10.09 -1.35 -11.49
C ARG A 18 9.76 0.03 -10.94
N ASP A 19 10.14 1.08 -11.66
CA ASP A 19 9.87 2.49 -11.33
C ASP A 19 8.57 3.03 -11.96
N SER A 20 7.72 2.16 -12.51
CA SER A 20 6.41 2.54 -13.05
C SER A 20 5.33 2.54 -11.96
N GLY A 21 4.15 3.09 -12.29
CA GLY A 21 2.96 3.04 -11.44
C GLY A 21 2.43 1.62 -11.14
N THR A 22 2.96 0.58 -11.81
CA THR A 22 2.66 -0.83 -11.49
C THR A 22 3.73 -1.49 -10.61
N GLY A 23 4.88 -0.83 -10.38
CA GLY A 23 6.00 -1.39 -9.63
C GLY A 23 6.67 -2.60 -10.28
N GLY A 24 6.41 -2.86 -11.57
CA GLY A 24 6.90 -4.04 -12.28
C GLY A 24 6.08 -5.30 -12.04
N PHE A 25 4.85 -5.17 -11.54
CA PHE A 25 3.92 -6.28 -11.38
C PHE A 25 3.02 -6.40 -12.62
N ALA A 26 3.15 -7.51 -13.33
CA ALA A 26 2.32 -7.79 -14.52
C ALA A 26 0.90 -8.24 -14.17
N VAL A 27 0.69 -8.76 -12.96
CA VAL A 27 -0.59 -9.34 -12.52
C VAL A 27 -0.91 -8.87 -11.11
N TYR A 28 -2.16 -8.46 -10.91
CA TYR A 28 -2.77 -8.24 -9.60
C TYR A 28 -3.96 -9.19 -9.47
N ALA A 29 -4.09 -9.84 -8.31
CA ALA A 29 -5.16 -10.78 -8.03
C ALA A 29 -5.65 -10.61 -6.60
N GLU A 30 -6.96 -10.73 -6.40
CA GLU A 30 -7.62 -10.67 -5.10
C GLU A 30 -8.32 -12.01 -4.84
N THR A 31 -8.22 -12.50 -3.60
CA THR A 31 -8.80 -13.78 -3.21
C THR A 31 -10.18 -13.56 -2.59
N ALA A 32 -11.19 -14.32 -3.03
CA ALA A 32 -12.55 -14.25 -2.47
C ALA A 32 -12.64 -14.68 -1.00
N ILE A 33 -11.64 -15.41 -0.50
CA ILE A 33 -11.53 -15.85 0.89
C ILE A 33 -10.12 -15.55 1.42
N PRO A 34 -9.94 -15.22 2.72
CA PRO A 34 -8.63 -14.95 3.28
C PRO A 34 -7.68 -16.14 3.14
N VAL A 35 -6.46 -15.88 2.67
CA VAL A 35 -5.39 -16.88 2.60
C VAL A 35 -4.49 -16.71 3.82
N THR A 36 -4.50 -17.70 4.72
CA THR A 36 -3.69 -17.68 5.95
C THR A 36 -2.20 -17.89 5.66
N ARG A 37 -1.33 -17.53 6.61
CA ARG A 37 0.14 -17.55 6.44
C ARG A 37 0.70 -18.92 6.02
N ASP A 38 0.07 -20.00 6.43
CA ASP A 38 0.48 -21.37 6.09
C ASP A 38 0.16 -21.75 4.63
N ASN A 39 -0.71 -21.00 3.98
CA ASN A 39 -1.13 -21.21 2.60
C ASN A 39 -0.25 -20.47 1.58
N ASN A 40 0.87 -19.87 2.00
CA ASN A 40 1.79 -19.21 1.08
C ASN A 40 2.41 -20.19 0.05
N ARG A 41 2.36 -21.49 0.34
CA ARG A 41 2.71 -22.57 -0.60
C ARG A 41 1.79 -22.65 -1.82
N LEU A 42 0.54 -22.17 -1.72
CA LEU A 42 -0.41 -22.17 -2.84
C LEU A 42 0.04 -21.29 -4.01
N PHE A 43 0.96 -20.38 -3.75
CA PHE A 43 1.48 -19.42 -4.73
C PHE A 43 2.94 -19.70 -5.12
N GLN A 44 3.49 -20.86 -4.72
CA GLN A 44 4.82 -21.28 -5.13
C GLN A 44 4.76 -21.85 -6.54
N SER A 45 5.45 -21.17 -7.46
CA SER A 45 5.60 -21.60 -8.84
C SER A 45 7.05 -21.43 -9.26
N PRO A 46 7.61 -22.33 -10.08
CA PRO A 46 8.93 -22.12 -10.69
C PRO A 46 8.91 -20.99 -11.74
N ASP A 47 7.74 -20.70 -12.31
CA ASP A 47 7.61 -19.78 -13.46
C ASP A 47 7.34 -18.33 -13.03
N PHE A 48 6.85 -18.11 -11.81
CA PHE A 48 6.52 -16.79 -11.30
C PHE A 48 6.64 -16.70 -9.78
N SER A 49 6.89 -15.49 -9.31
CA SER A 49 6.92 -15.15 -7.88
C SER A 49 5.69 -14.34 -7.51
N VAL A 50 5.13 -14.61 -6.33
CA VAL A 50 3.97 -13.89 -5.79
C VAL A 50 4.38 -13.16 -4.52
N VAL A 51 4.00 -11.89 -4.43
CA VAL A 51 4.13 -11.11 -3.20
C VAL A 51 2.75 -11.04 -2.54
N PRO A 52 2.53 -11.76 -1.43
CA PRO A 52 1.25 -11.71 -0.74
C PRO A 52 1.08 -10.35 -0.07
N LEU A 53 -0.09 -9.75 -0.28
CA LEU A 53 -0.50 -8.51 0.37
C LEU A 53 -1.60 -8.80 1.37
N ARG A 54 -1.57 -8.11 2.51
CA ARG A 54 -2.67 -8.15 3.47
C ARG A 54 -3.57 -6.95 3.21
N VAL A 55 -4.86 -7.18 3.08
CA VAL A 55 -5.83 -6.10 2.94
C VAL A 55 -6.62 -6.00 4.23
N ARG A 56 -6.64 -4.81 4.80
CA ARG A 56 -7.63 -4.43 5.80
C ARG A 56 -8.58 -3.47 5.13
N ASP A 57 -9.81 -3.92 4.92
CA ASP A 57 -10.87 -3.05 4.42
C ASP A 57 -11.07 -1.86 5.37
N GLY A 58 -11.05 -0.68 4.78
CA GLY A 58 -11.38 0.60 5.40
C GLY A 58 -12.49 1.27 4.59
N ASP A 59 -12.95 2.43 5.04
CA ASP A 59 -13.97 3.22 4.36
C ASP A 59 -13.50 3.63 2.95
N ASP A 60 -14.43 3.57 1.98
CA ASP A 60 -14.20 3.84 0.55
C ASP A 60 -13.77 5.30 0.33
N ALA A 61 -12.56 5.50 -0.19
CA ALA A 61 -11.97 6.79 -0.52
C ALA A 61 -12.11 7.13 -2.02
N GLY A 62 -13.17 6.65 -2.68
CA GLY A 62 -13.51 7.07 -4.04
C GLY A 62 -14.08 8.50 -4.08
N CYS A 63 -13.76 9.26 -5.13
CA CYS A 63 -14.19 10.65 -5.41
C CYS A 63 -15.72 10.90 -5.50
N LEU A 64 -16.56 9.94 -5.10
CA LEU A 64 -18.01 10.08 -4.95
C LEU A 64 -18.46 10.13 -3.48
N ASN A 65 -17.53 10.01 -2.52
CA ASN A 65 -17.84 10.14 -1.11
C ASN A 65 -17.69 11.60 -0.67
N LEU A 66 -18.81 12.33 -0.59
CA LEU A 66 -18.87 13.71 -0.10
C LEU A 66 -18.46 13.84 1.38
N ASN A 67 -18.42 12.71 2.11
CA ASN A 67 -17.84 12.61 3.43
C ASN A 67 -16.37 12.19 3.27
N ARG A 68 -15.47 13.11 3.62
CA ARG A 68 -14.02 12.87 3.72
C ARG A 68 -13.77 11.52 4.41
N ALA A 69 -13.26 10.53 3.66
CA ALA A 69 -13.03 9.18 4.17
C ALA A 69 -12.13 9.24 5.41
N GLN A 70 -12.65 8.81 6.57
CA GLN A 70 -11.93 8.95 7.85
C GLN A 70 -10.94 7.82 8.11
N ALA A 71 -11.05 6.70 7.38
CA ALA A 71 -10.20 5.53 7.54
C ALA A 71 -10.03 4.80 6.20
N PRO A 72 -9.12 5.22 5.31
CA PRO A 72 -8.90 4.55 4.03
C PRO A 72 -8.48 3.08 4.20
N ARG A 73 -8.72 2.27 3.16
CA ARG A 73 -8.22 0.88 3.09
C ARG A 73 -6.72 0.83 3.33
N ILE A 74 -6.29 -0.11 4.16
CA ILE A 74 -4.86 -0.35 4.44
C ILE A 74 -4.40 -1.59 3.70
N ILE A 75 -3.28 -1.47 3.00
CA ILE A 75 -2.57 -2.61 2.40
C ILE A 75 -1.28 -2.83 3.19
N GLY A 76 -1.21 -3.97 3.88
CA GLY A 76 0.00 -4.45 4.52
C GLY A 76 0.91 -5.13 3.52
N VAL A 77 2.13 -4.62 3.41
CA VAL A 77 3.20 -5.15 2.54
C VAL A 77 4.33 -5.71 3.40
N ASP A 78 5.22 -6.50 2.78
CA ASP A 78 6.53 -6.83 3.34
C ASP A 78 7.56 -5.83 2.77
N PRO A 79 8.07 -4.86 3.56
CA PRO A 79 8.97 -3.83 3.06
C PRO A 79 10.25 -4.41 2.46
N ALA A 80 10.80 -5.47 3.05
CA ALA A 80 12.03 -6.10 2.56
C ALA A 80 11.79 -6.79 1.21
N ALA A 81 10.65 -7.44 1.02
CA ALA A 81 10.28 -8.02 -0.27
C ALA A 81 10.09 -6.94 -1.35
N MET A 82 9.45 -5.81 -1.01
CA MET A 82 9.25 -4.71 -1.94
C MET A 82 10.56 -3.99 -2.31
N ALA A 83 11.46 -3.81 -1.34
CA ALA A 83 12.80 -3.25 -1.55
C ALA A 83 13.64 -4.15 -2.48
N ALA A 84 13.64 -5.46 -2.22
CA ALA A 84 14.35 -6.43 -3.05
C ALA A 84 13.85 -6.44 -4.51
N LEU A 85 12.54 -6.25 -4.71
CA LEU A 85 11.93 -6.11 -6.03
C LEU A 85 12.12 -4.72 -6.64
N ARG A 86 12.52 -3.73 -5.83
CA ARG A 86 12.65 -2.32 -6.20
C ARG A 86 11.33 -1.75 -6.72
N ALA A 87 10.22 -2.22 -6.19
CA ALA A 87 8.91 -1.88 -6.72
C ALA A 87 8.54 -0.42 -6.42
N PHE A 88 7.88 0.22 -7.38
CA PHE A 88 7.27 1.56 -7.28
C PHE A 88 8.24 2.72 -7.01
N CYS A 89 9.55 2.53 -7.23
CA CYS A 89 10.53 3.58 -7.00
C CYS A 89 11.76 3.38 -7.88
N PRO A 90 12.59 4.42 -8.08
CA PRO A 90 13.88 4.26 -8.73
C PRO A 90 14.74 3.21 -8.00
N PRO A 91 15.43 2.30 -8.73
CA PRO A 91 16.24 1.24 -8.15
C PRO A 91 17.24 1.66 -7.07
N ALA A 92 17.80 2.86 -7.17
CA ALA A 92 18.79 3.39 -6.23
C ALA A 92 18.20 3.82 -4.89
N GLU A 93 16.89 4.04 -4.83
CA GLU A 93 16.18 4.60 -3.68
C GLU A 93 15.34 3.54 -2.94
N ALA A 94 15.20 2.34 -3.51
CA ALA A 94 14.28 1.31 -3.01
C ALA A 94 14.47 0.94 -1.54
N ASP A 95 15.72 0.74 -1.10
CA ASP A 95 16.02 0.37 0.29
C ASP A 95 15.66 1.50 1.26
N ALA A 96 15.97 2.74 0.88
CA ALA A 96 15.63 3.92 1.69
C ALA A 96 14.13 4.17 1.74
N PHE A 97 13.45 4.00 0.60
CA PHE A 97 12.02 4.24 0.45
C PHE A 97 11.17 3.23 1.24
N TRP A 98 11.38 1.93 1.00
CA TRP A 98 10.63 0.89 1.71
C TRP A 98 11.07 0.75 3.16
N GLY A 99 12.32 1.09 3.48
CA GLY A 99 12.82 1.16 4.85
C GLY A 99 12.09 2.19 5.74
N LEU A 100 11.35 3.14 5.16
CA LEU A 100 10.47 4.04 5.93
C LEU A 100 9.39 3.28 6.70
N LEU A 101 8.93 2.13 6.18
CA LEU A 101 7.94 1.27 6.83
C LEU A 101 8.51 0.44 7.99
N ASP A 102 9.84 0.37 8.13
CA ASP A 102 10.51 -0.29 9.25
C ASP A 102 10.90 0.71 10.36
N ALA A 103 10.60 2.00 10.17
CA ALA A 103 10.94 3.04 11.13
C ALA A 103 10.21 2.84 12.47
N ASN A 104 10.97 2.83 13.57
CA ASN A 104 10.39 2.80 14.91
C ASN A 104 9.92 4.21 15.31
N LEU A 105 8.62 4.46 15.15
CA LEU A 105 8.02 5.76 15.43
C LEU A 105 7.67 5.94 16.91
N PRO A 106 7.67 7.19 17.42
CA PRO A 106 7.34 7.46 18.82
C PRO A 106 5.94 6.94 19.19
N ALA A 107 5.76 6.50 20.43
CA ALA A 107 4.48 6.00 20.96
C ALA A 107 3.88 4.79 20.19
N GLY A 108 4.72 4.00 19.51
CA GLY A 108 4.27 2.75 18.86
C GLY A 108 3.43 2.96 17.61
N ARG A 109 3.58 4.12 16.95
CA ARG A 109 2.85 4.44 15.72
C ARG A 109 3.32 3.55 14.58
N VAL A 110 2.38 3.09 13.78
CA VAL A 110 2.64 2.25 12.62
C VAL A 110 2.98 3.15 11.44
N PRO A 111 4.16 3.04 10.82
CA PRO A 111 4.47 3.80 9.62
C PRO A 111 3.61 3.33 8.44
N GLY A 112 3.16 4.28 7.62
CA GLY A 112 2.39 4.01 6.42
C GLY A 112 2.78 4.96 5.28
N LEU A 113 2.57 4.49 4.05
CA LEU A 113 2.74 5.29 2.84
C LEU A 113 1.36 5.62 2.26
N ALA A 114 1.18 6.85 1.79
CA ALA A 114 0.00 7.18 1.00
C ALA A 114 0.07 6.51 -0.39
N GLY A 115 -1.09 6.04 -0.88
CA GLY A 115 -1.20 5.24 -2.10
C GLY A 115 -0.78 5.96 -3.39
N ASP A 116 -0.95 7.28 -3.43
CA ASP A 116 -0.46 8.16 -4.49
C ASP A 116 -0.45 9.63 -3.99
N ILE A 117 0.06 10.51 -4.84
CA ILE A 117 0.15 11.96 -4.60
C ILE A 117 -1.24 12.59 -4.36
N ASP A 118 -2.24 12.16 -5.12
CA ASP A 118 -3.59 12.75 -5.07
C ASP A 118 -4.35 12.34 -3.81
N THR A 119 -4.17 11.11 -3.36
CA THR A 119 -4.69 10.57 -2.10
C THR A 119 -4.07 11.30 -0.92
N ALA A 120 -2.76 11.56 -0.95
CA ALA A 120 -2.07 12.31 0.11
C ALA A 120 -2.57 13.77 0.20
N LEU A 121 -2.65 14.46 -0.95
CA LEU A 121 -2.94 15.89 -1.01
C LEU A 121 -4.44 16.21 -0.96
N TRP A 122 -5.26 15.48 -1.71
CA TRP A 122 -6.68 15.77 -1.91
C TRP A 122 -7.59 14.81 -1.14
N GLY A 123 -7.24 13.53 -1.05
CA GLY A 123 -8.03 12.54 -0.30
C GLY A 123 -7.92 12.72 1.21
N LEU A 124 -6.69 12.88 1.70
CA LEU A 124 -6.37 12.94 3.13
C LEU A 124 -6.04 14.34 3.62
N GLY A 125 -5.46 15.20 2.77
CA GLY A 125 -5.03 16.55 3.15
C GLY A 125 -3.98 16.57 4.25
N MET A 126 -3.15 15.52 4.34
CA MET A 126 -2.21 15.28 5.42
C MET A 126 -0.76 15.31 4.94
N LYS A 127 0.14 15.74 5.83
CA LYS A 127 1.58 15.72 5.56
C LYS A 127 2.08 14.27 5.52
N THR A 128 3.02 14.00 4.63
CA THR A 128 3.70 12.71 4.47
C THR A 128 5.16 12.90 4.84
N ASP A 129 5.47 12.83 6.14
CA ASP A 129 6.80 13.09 6.68
C ASP A 129 7.06 12.17 7.89
N PRO A 130 8.25 11.56 8.02
CA PRO A 130 8.53 10.66 9.14
C PRO A 130 8.35 11.29 10.53
N THR A 131 8.60 12.59 10.64
CA THR A 131 8.59 13.32 11.91
C THR A 131 7.26 14.05 12.17
N THR A 132 6.70 14.68 11.14
CA THR A 132 5.54 15.58 11.20
C THR A 132 4.36 15.12 10.34
N GLY A 133 4.40 13.86 9.88
CA GLY A 133 3.36 13.24 9.10
C GLY A 133 2.01 13.20 9.82
N GLY A 134 0.95 13.20 9.02
CA GLY A 134 -0.41 13.05 9.53
C GLY A 134 -0.63 11.69 10.18
N GLU A 135 -1.53 11.65 11.15
CA GLU A 135 -1.87 10.46 11.91
C GLU A 135 -3.33 10.08 11.68
N LEU A 136 -3.57 8.78 11.51
CA LEU A 136 -4.87 8.16 11.35
C LEU A 136 -5.04 7.10 12.43
N ALA A 137 -6.10 7.21 13.22
CA ALA A 137 -6.44 6.19 14.22
C ALA A 137 -7.29 5.09 13.56
N TYR A 138 -6.95 3.83 13.86
CA TYR A 138 -7.68 2.66 13.40
C TYR A 138 -7.97 1.74 14.58
N ALA A 139 -9.16 1.15 14.60
CA ALA A 139 -9.45 0.04 15.49
C ALA A 139 -8.84 -1.25 14.92
N GLY A 140 -8.12 -2.02 15.74
CA GLY A 140 -7.62 -3.36 15.40
C GLY A 140 -8.69 -4.44 15.56
N GLU A 141 -8.40 -5.67 15.12
CA GLU A 141 -9.34 -6.80 15.17
C GLU A 141 -9.68 -7.25 16.60
N SER A 142 -8.76 -7.03 17.55
CA SER A 142 -8.97 -7.28 18.97
C SER A 142 -9.73 -6.16 19.69
N GLY A 143 -10.13 -5.10 18.97
CA GLY A 143 -10.70 -3.87 19.55
C GLY A 143 -9.66 -2.89 20.09
N GLN A 144 -8.36 -3.21 20.05
CA GLN A 144 -7.30 -2.28 20.41
C GLN A 144 -7.10 -1.25 19.30
N GLU A 145 -7.13 0.03 19.64
CA GLU A 145 -6.79 1.10 18.69
C GLU A 145 -5.29 1.19 18.45
N PHE A 146 -4.92 1.47 17.20
CA PHE A 146 -3.55 1.78 16.81
C PHE A 146 -3.56 3.02 15.90
N VAL A 147 -2.42 3.72 15.87
CA VAL A 147 -2.26 4.95 15.09
C VAL A 147 -1.29 4.70 13.96
N LEU A 148 -1.74 4.96 12.74
CA LEU A 148 -0.91 4.95 11.53
C LEU A 148 -0.40 6.36 11.26
N ARG A 149 0.90 6.51 11.05
CA ARG A 149 1.51 7.78 10.66
C ARG A 149 2.01 7.71 9.22
N LEU A 150 1.65 8.72 8.43
CA LEU A 150 2.11 8.84 7.05
C LEU A 150 3.56 9.31 7.00
N VAL A 151 4.47 8.42 6.63
CA VAL A 151 5.92 8.70 6.58
C VAL A 151 6.42 9.03 5.18
N GLY A 152 5.59 8.80 4.17
CA GLY A 152 5.91 9.02 2.76
C GLY A 152 4.70 8.75 1.86
N ARG A 153 4.95 8.67 0.56
CA ARG A 153 3.93 8.43 -0.49
C ARG A 153 4.53 7.63 -1.63
N LEU A 154 3.72 6.81 -2.28
CA LEU A 154 4.07 6.23 -3.57
C LEU A 154 4.06 7.31 -4.67
N PRO A 155 4.85 7.14 -5.75
CA PRO A 155 4.92 8.10 -6.85
C PRO A 155 3.59 8.29 -7.58
#